data_AF-A0A2G0PZ22-F1
#
_entry.id   AF-A0A2G0PZ22-F1
#
_cell.length_a   1.000
_cell.length_b   1.000
_cell.length_c   1.000
_cell.angle_alpha   90.00
_cell.angle_beta   90.00
_cell.angle_gamma   90.00
#
_symmetry.space_group_name_H-M   'P 1'
#
loop_
_entity.id
_entity.type
_entity.pdbx_description
1 polymer ?
#
loop_
_entity_poly.entity_id
_entity_poly.type
_entity_poly.pdbx_seq_one_letter_code
_entity_poly.pdbx_strand_id
1 'polypeptide(L)'
;MMMKNKMPVAPEAKPFNAVFNDVRPLALDKWNSGIRAANADNTLSILDVIGESFWDEGVTAKRLSGALRTMVNQDVIVNINSPGGDVFEGIAIYNLLRNHSGKVTVNVLGLAASAASIIAMAGDEINMGRGAFLMIHNAWTCCCGNKNDLIAVAEALKPFDDSLTDIYSTRTGIDKATIANMMDDETFINHTDALTQGFADGLLTADVIDDGNDSPQAAMRKLDALLAKSHVPRAERRRLINALNGSTPGATTHHNGTPGAADEVNPAVLNELEKAVNAFTPKII
;
A
#
# COMPACT_ATOMS: atom_id res chain seq x y z
N MET A 1 12.19 -14.58 84.63
CA MET A 1 13.17 -15.03 83.63
C MET A 1 13.21 -13.99 82.51
N MET A 2 14.28 -13.19 82.44
CA MET A 2 14.57 -12.29 81.31
C MET A 2 15.68 -12.93 80.47
N MET A 3 15.51 -13.05 79.16
CA MET A 3 16.23 -12.22 78.16
C MET A 3 15.98 -12.69 76.72
N LYS A 4 15.59 -11.70 75.89
CA LYS A 4 16.00 -11.39 74.51
C LYS A 4 16.65 -12.51 73.67
N ASN A 5 16.02 -12.81 72.53
CA ASN A 5 16.70 -12.79 71.22
C ASN A 5 15.72 -12.41 70.10
N LYS A 6 16.07 -11.34 69.38
CA LYS A 6 15.38 -10.80 68.20
C LYS A 6 15.88 -11.51 66.95
N MET A 7 14.99 -11.87 66.03
CA MET A 7 15.25 -11.86 64.59
C MET A 7 14.09 -11.15 63.88
N PRO A 8 14.34 -10.28 62.90
CA PRO A 8 13.26 -9.66 62.12
C PRO A 8 12.61 -10.70 61.20
N VAL A 9 11.28 -10.67 61.14
CA VAL A 9 10.47 -11.44 60.19
C VAL A 9 10.76 -10.92 58.77
N ALA A 10 11.01 -11.84 57.83
CA ALA A 10 11.12 -11.49 56.42
C ALA A 10 9.79 -10.88 55.94
N PRO A 11 9.79 -9.74 55.22
CA PRO A 11 8.54 -9.20 54.70
C PRO A 11 7.90 -10.22 53.75
N GLU A 12 6.63 -10.53 53.98
CA GLU A 12 5.83 -11.29 53.01
C GLU A 12 5.91 -10.57 51.66
N ALA A 13 6.31 -11.32 50.65
CA ALA A 13 6.42 -10.84 49.29
C ALA A 13 5.07 -10.23 48.86
N LYS A 14 5.13 -9.06 48.21
CA LYS A 14 3.98 -8.53 47.47
C LYS A 14 3.47 -9.62 46.53
N PRO A 15 2.16 -9.90 46.47
CA PRO A 15 1.64 -10.85 45.51
C PRO A 15 2.05 -10.37 44.12
N PHE A 16 2.71 -11.28 43.40
CA PHE A 16 3.02 -11.14 41.99
C PHE A 16 1.76 -10.67 41.26
N ASN A 17 1.86 -9.62 40.44
CA ASN A 17 0.81 -9.29 39.47
C ASN A 17 0.74 -10.45 38.49
N ALA A 18 -0.09 -11.44 38.80
CA ALA A 18 -0.52 -12.44 37.84
C ALA A 18 -1.20 -11.67 36.70
N VAL A 19 -0.62 -11.76 35.51
CA VAL A 19 -1.24 -11.29 34.28
C VAL A 19 -2.45 -12.19 34.07
N PHE A 20 -3.63 -11.72 34.45
CA PHE A 20 -4.89 -12.32 34.06
C PHE A 20 -5.22 -11.80 32.66
N ASN A 21 -5.31 -12.71 31.68
CA ASN A 21 -5.75 -12.42 30.31
C ASN A 21 -7.28 -12.27 30.18
N ASP A 22 -8.01 -12.31 31.31
CA ASP A 22 -9.45 -12.16 31.30
C ASP A 22 -9.85 -10.69 31.17
N VAL A 23 -10.78 -10.42 30.26
CA VAL A 23 -11.38 -9.10 30.06
C VAL A 23 -12.05 -8.68 31.37
N ARG A 24 -11.65 -7.52 31.92
CA ARG A 24 -12.18 -7.04 33.19
C ARG A 24 -13.72 -6.93 33.13
N PRO A 25 -14.47 -7.29 34.18
CA PRO A 25 -15.94 -7.21 34.18
C PRO A 25 -16.48 -5.82 33.81
N LEU A 26 -15.81 -4.76 34.28
CA LEU A 26 -16.09 -3.37 33.91
C LEU A 26 -15.87 -3.04 32.43
N ALA A 27 -14.99 -3.77 31.74
CA ALA A 27 -14.79 -3.65 30.30
C ALA A 27 -15.88 -4.44 29.53
N LEU A 28 -16.41 -5.53 30.08
CA LEU A 28 -17.56 -6.25 29.53
C LEU A 28 -18.87 -5.44 29.67
N ASP A 29 -19.09 -4.78 30.81
CA ASP A 29 -20.25 -3.91 31.02
C ASP A 29 -20.22 -2.64 30.16
N LYS A 30 -19.02 -2.18 29.78
CA LYS A 30 -18.82 -1.08 28.84
C LYS A 30 -18.77 -1.53 27.38
N TRP A 31 -18.74 -2.85 27.15
CA TRP A 31 -18.75 -3.43 25.81
C TRP A 31 -20.18 -3.39 25.26
N ASN A 32 -20.48 -2.37 24.48
CA ASN A 32 -21.74 -2.26 23.77
C ASN A 32 -21.59 -2.91 22.38
N SER A 33 -22.07 -4.15 22.23
CA SER A 33 -22.08 -4.90 20.97
C SER A 33 -22.94 -4.26 19.86
N GLY A 34 -23.69 -3.20 20.20
CA GLY A 34 -24.48 -2.40 19.27
C GLY A 34 -23.76 -1.18 18.68
N ILE A 35 -22.51 -0.87 19.06
CA ILE A 35 -21.74 0.21 18.45
C ILE A 35 -21.14 -0.30 17.14
N ARG A 36 -21.88 -0.13 16.04
CA ARG A 36 -21.31 -0.18 14.70
C ARG A 36 -20.61 1.16 14.45
N ALA A 37 -19.33 1.11 14.09
CA ALA A 37 -18.65 2.28 13.56
C ALA A 37 -19.47 2.83 12.38
N ALA A 38 -19.77 4.12 12.40
CA ALA A 38 -20.38 4.80 11.28
C ALA A 38 -19.30 5.09 10.22
N ASN A 39 -19.65 4.78 8.96
CA ASN A 39 -18.87 4.75 7.70
C ASN A 39 -18.21 3.37 7.44
N ALA A 40 -18.76 2.45 6.62
CA ALA A 40 -19.13 2.49 5.18
C ALA A 40 -18.12 1.80 4.23
N ASP A 41 -17.05 1.18 4.74
CA ASP A 41 -16.12 0.45 3.86
C ASP A 41 -16.27 -1.06 4.08
N ASN A 42 -16.77 -1.77 3.06
CA ASN A 42 -16.85 -3.23 3.05
C ASN A 42 -15.45 -3.84 3.00
N THR A 43 -14.79 -3.83 4.15
CA THR A 43 -13.39 -4.15 4.26
C THR A 43 -13.20 -5.57 4.77
N LEU A 44 -12.34 -6.32 4.09
CA LEU A 44 -11.83 -7.62 4.50
C LEU A 44 -10.36 -7.47 4.88
N SER A 45 -9.97 -8.10 5.98
CA SER A 45 -8.61 -8.02 6.51
C SER A 45 -7.96 -9.40 6.50
N ILE A 46 -6.82 -9.51 5.82
CA ILE A 46 -5.97 -10.70 5.73
C ILE A 46 -4.64 -10.36 6.40
N LEU A 47 -4.61 -10.44 7.72
CA LEU A 47 -3.50 -9.96 8.55
C LEU A 47 -2.76 -11.07 9.30
N ASP A 48 -3.03 -12.33 8.92
CA ASP A 48 -2.50 -13.52 9.56
C ASP A 48 -2.23 -14.60 8.49
N VAL A 49 -1.73 -15.76 8.93
CA VAL A 49 -1.50 -16.95 8.12
C VAL A 49 -2.80 -17.37 7.40
N ILE A 50 -2.65 -17.79 6.14
CA ILE A 50 -3.76 -18.34 5.35
C ILE A 50 -4.02 -19.78 5.78
N GLY A 51 -5.29 -20.08 6.07
CA GLY A 51 -5.75 -21.36 6.58
C GLY A 51 -5.94 -21.39 8.09
N GLU A 52 -6.11 -22.59 8.65
CA GLU A 52 -6.27 -22.77 10.10
C GLU A 52 -4.92 -22.57 10.80
N SER A 53 -4.94 -21.89 11.95
CA SER A 53 -3.77 -21.75 12.83
C SER A 53 -4.02 -22.46 14.16
N PHE A 54 -2.96 -22.82 14.88
CA PHE A 54 -3.05 -23.49 16.19
C PHE A 54 -3.86 -22.71 17.24
N TRP A 55 -4.09 -21.42 17.02
CA TRP A 55 -4.82 -20.53 17.90
C TRP A 55 -6.18 -20.10 17.34
N ASP A 56 -6.64 -20.71 16.24
CA ASP A 56 -7.87 -20.34 15.51
C ASP A 56 -7.90 -18.88 14.99
N GLU A 57 -6.74 -18.25 14.86
CA GLU A 57 -6.58 -16.84 14.44
C GLU A 57 -6.39 -16.69 12.91
N GLY A 58 -6.15 -17.81 12.22
CA GLY A 58 -5.87 -17.84 10.79
C GLY A 58 -7.01 -17.32 9.89
N VAL A 59 -6.65 -16.98 8.66
CA VAL A 59 -7.57 -16.45 7.65
C VAL A 59 -8.03 -17.58 6.74
N THR A 60 -9.29 -18.00 6.89
CA THR A 60 -9.89 -19.09 6.12
C THR A 60 -10.89 -18.61 5.07
N ALA A 61 -11.05 -19.39 4.01
CA ALA A 61 -12.07 -19.23 2.99
C ALA A 61 -13.48 -19.21 3.60
N LYS A 62 -13.72 -20.03 4.64
CA LYS A 62 -15.00 -20.04 5.37
C LYS A 62 -15.30 -18.69 6.01
N ARG A 63 -14.32 -18.07 6.69
CA ARG A 63 -14.46 -16.77 7.35
C ARG A 63 -14.73 -15.66 6.32
N LEU A 64 -13.94 -15.61 5.26
CA LEU A 64 -14.08 -14.60 4.21
C LEU A 64 -15.36 -14.78 3.39
N SER A 65 -15.76 -16.02 3.07
CA SER A 65 -17.07 -16.31 2.47
C SER A 65 -18.22 -15.83 3.35
N GLY A 66 -18.10 -15.97 4.68
CA GLY A 66 -19.06 -15.43 5.64
C GLY A 66 -19.24 -13.92 5.55
N ALA A 67 -18.12 -13.19 5.48
CA ALA A 67 -18.12 -11.73 5.37
C ALA A 67 -18.64 -11.27 4.00
N LEU A 68 -18.19 -11.88 2.90
CA LEU A 68 -18.62 -11.56 1.54
C LEU A 68 -20.13 -11.69 1.34
N ARG A 69 -20.78 -12.67 1.99
CA ARG A 69 -22.25 -12.81 1.97
C ARG A 69 -23.00 -11.61 2.53
N THR A 70 -22.36 -10.78 3.36
CA THR A 70 -22.96 -9.54 3.89
C THR A 70 -22.71 -8.32 3.00
N MET A 71 -21.87 -8.45 1.97
CA MET A 71 -21.36 -7.37 1.11
C MET A 71 -21.77 -7.57 -0.36
N VAL A 72 -22.78 -8.40 -0.63
CA VAL A 72 -23.22 -8.75 -2.00
C VAL A 72 -23.59 -7.50 -2.80
N ASN A 73 -23.12 -7.42 -4.05
CA ASN A 73 -23.30 -6.28 -4.97
C ASN A 73 -22.73 -4.95 -4.44
N GLN A 74 -21.79 -5.00 -3.50
CA GLN A 74 -21.07 -3.83 -3.03
C GLN A 74 -19.58 -4.01 -3.29
N ASP A 75 -18.89 -2.92 -3.60
CA ASP A 75 -17.45 -2.94 -3.73
C ASP A 75 -16.81 -3.31 -2.39
N VAL A 76 -15.71 -4.06 -2.43
CA VAL A 76 -14.99 -4.54 -1.25
C VAL A 76 -13.53 -4.14 -1.31
N ILE A 77 -12.97 -3.82 -0.14
CA ILE A 77 -11.56 -3.51 0.04
C ILE A 77 -10.91 -4.65 0.80
N VAL A 78 -9.86 -5.25 0.26
CA VAL A 78 -9.13 -6.36 0.88
C VAL A 78 -7.75 -5.88 1.29
N ASN A 79 -7.51 -5.71 2.60
CA ASN A 79 -6.22 -5.32 3.12
C ASN A 79 -5.39 -6.55 3.47
N ILE A 80 -4.20 -6.68 2.90
CA ILE A 80 -3.31 -7.84 3.05
C ILE A 80 -2.01 -7.44 3.74
N ASN A 81 -1.69 -8.17 4.81
CA ASN A 81 -0.38 -8.23 5.44
C ASN A 81 -0.18 -9.64 6.01
N SER A 82 0.21 -10.59 5.17
CA SER A 82 0.23 -12.01 5.48
C SER A 82 1.46 -12.71 4.90
N PRO A 83 2.06 -13.65 5.66
CA PRO A 83 3.17 -14.48 5.18
C PRO A 83 2.72 -15.61 4.24
N GLY A 84 1.42 -15.74 3.97
CA GLY A 84 0.85 -16.87 3.23
C GLY A 84 0.43 -18.00 4.17
N GLY A 85 0.42 -19.24 3.67
CA GLY A 85 -0.06 -20.40 4.42
C GLY A 85 -0.55 -21.50 3.48
N ASP A 86 -1.70 -22.09 3.80
CA ASP A 86 -2.29 -23.18 3.01
C ASP A 86 -2.68 -22.72 1.60
N VAL A 87 -2.18 -23.44 0.59
CA VAL A 87 -2.36 -23.09 -0.83
C VAL A 87 -3.81 -23.26 -1.28
N PHE A 88 -4.53 -24.25 -0.76
CA PHE A 88 -5.91 -24.53 -1.16
C PHE A 88 -6.87 -23.50 -0.56
N GLU A 89 -6.67 -23.11 0.69
CA GLU A 89 -7.36 -21.99 1.33
C GLU A 89 -7.09 -20.69 0.58
N GLY A 90 -5.83 -20.47 0.16
CA GLY A 90 -5.45 -19.32 -0.68
C GLY A 90 -6.20 -19.28 -2.01
N ILE A 91 -6.20 -20.38 -2.76
CA ILE A 91 -6.92 -20.50 -4.03
C ILE A 91 -8.43 -20.39 -3.84
N ALA A 92 -8.98 -20.93 -2.74
CA ALA A 92 -10.40 -20.81 -2.44
C ALA A 92 -10.80 -19.35 -2.16
N ILE A 93 -10.00 -18.63 -1.37
CA ILE A 93 -10.21 -17.19 -1.13
C ILE A 93 -10.09 -16.39 -2.44
N TYR A 94 -9.05 -16.67 -3.24
CA TYR A 94 -8.87 -16.05 -4.56
C TYR A 94 -10.15 -16.20 -5.42
N ASN A 95 -10.68 -17.42 -5.53
CA ASN A 95 -11.87 -17.68 -6.33
C ASN A 95 -13.14 -17.06 -5.74
N LEU A 96 -13.27 -17.00 -4.42
CA LEU A 96 -14.39 -16.32 -3.76
C LEU A 96 -14.40 -14.82 -4.08
N LEU A 97 -13.22 -14.19 -4.09
CA LEU A 97 -13.07 -12.77 -4.45
C LEU A 97 -13.31 -12.56 -5.95
N ARG A 98 -12.75 -13.39 -6.84
CA ARG A 98 -13.00 -13.32 -8.29
C ARG A 98 -14.46 -13.53 -8.67
N ASN A 99 -15.21 -14.29 -7.89
CA ASN A 99 -16.64 -14.52 -8.08
C ASN A 99 -17.53 -13.47 -7.39
N HIS A 100 -16.94 -12.53 -6.66
CA HIS A 100 -17.69 -11.43 -6.04
C HIS A 100 -18.24 -10.50 -7.13
N SER A 101 -19.46 -10.01 -6.94
CA SER A 101 -20.15 -9.22 -7.97
C SER A 101 -19.79 -7.73 -7.96
N GLY A 102 -19.30 -7.22 -6.83
CA GLY A 102 -18.78 -5.85 -6.71
C GLY A 102 -17.29 -5.78 -7.05
N LYS A 103 -16.77 -4.57 -7.22
CA LYS A 103 -15.34 -4.36 -7.45
C LYS A 103 -14.53 -4.82 -6.24
N VAL A 104 -13.46 -5.57 -6.48
CA VAL A 104 -12.50 -5.99 -5.45
C VAL A 104 -11.25 -5.13 -5.55
N THR A 105 -11.04 -4.23 -4.59
CA THR A 105 -9.78 -3.49 -4.45
C THR A 105 -8.91 -4.17 -3.41
N VAL A 106 -7.72 -4.63 -3.79
CA VAL A 106 -6.73 -5.23 -2.89
C VAL A 106 -5.69 -4.18 -2.52
N ASN A 107 -5.35 -4.10 -1.24
CA ASN A 107 -4.32 -3.23 -0.70
C ASN A 107 -3.27 -4.09 0.02
N VAL A 108 -2.05 -4.16 -0.52
CA VAL A 108 -0.91 -4.80 0.15
C VAL A 108 -0.25 -3.78 1.07
N LEU A 109 -0.44 -3.94 2.38
CA LEU A 109 0.01 -2.97 3.39
C LEU A 109 1.50 -3.11 3.70
N GLY A 110 1.99 -4.35 3.76
CA GLY A 110 3.37 -4.66 4.12
C GLY A 110 3.89 -5.86 3.35
N LEU A 111 3.29 -7.03 3.56
CA LEU A 111 3.67 -8.25 2.87
C LEU A 111 2.45 -9.01 2.36
N ALA A 112 2.47 -9.45 1.11
CA ALA A 112 1.64 -10.56 0.66
C ALA A 112 2.56 -11.64 0.10
N ALA A 113 2.86 -12.65 0.90
CA ALA A 113 3.76 -13.73 0.53
C ALA A 113 3.01 -15.03 0.25
N SER A 114 3.54 -15.85 -0.65
CA SER A 114 3.05 -17.20 -0.94
C SER A 114 1.53 -17.25 -1.22
N ALA A 115 0.74 -18.04 -0.49
CA ALA A 115 -0.71 -18.10 -0.70
C ALA A 115 -1.41 -16.73 -0.62
N ALA A 116 -0.85 -15.77 0.14
CA ALA A 116 -1.41 -14.42 0.22
C ALA A 116 -1.13 -13.57 -1.04
N SER A 117 0.00 -13.77 -1.74
CA SER A 117 0.22 -13.11 -3.04
C SER A 117 -0.73 -13.65 -4.10
N ILE A 118 -1.10 -14.94 -4.05
CA ILE A 118 -2.16 -15.49 -4.89
C ILE A 118 -3.49 -14.78 -4.63
N ILE A 119 -3.90 -14.64 -3.36
CA ILE A 119 -5.12 -13.92 -3.00
C ILE A 119 -5.07 -12.48 -3.51
N ALA A 120 -3.91 -11.81 -3.43
CA ALA A 120 -3.77 -10.45 -3.92
C ALA A 120 -4.12 -10.33 -5.41
N MET A 121 -3.76 -11.33 -6.22
CA MET A 121 -4.05 -11.34 -7.66
C MET A 121 -5.56 -11.44 -7.99
N ALA A 122 -6.43 -11.62 -6.99
CA ALA A 122 -7.88 -11.60 -7.19
C ALA A 122 -8.46 -10.20 -7.40
N GLY A 123 -7.72 -9.15 -7.05
CA GLY A 123 -8.17 -7.77 -7.15
C GLY A 123 -8.42 -7.32 -8.59
N ASP A 124 -9.53 -6.61 -8.79
CA ASP A 124 -9.75 -5.83 -10.01
C ASP A 124 -8.83 -4.59 -10.02
N GLU A 125 -8.50 -4.09 -8.83
CA GLU A 125 -7.48 -3.07 -8.58
C GLU A 125 -6.56 -3.55 -7.44
N ILE A 126 -5.25 -3.46 -7.62
CA ILE A 126 -4.25 -3.88 -6.64
C ILE A 126 -3.33 -2.69 -6.32
N ASN A 127 -3.37 -2.22 -5.09
CA ASN A 127 -2.54 -1.14 -4.60
C ASN A 127 -1.51 -1.65 -3.60
N MET A 128 -0.30 -1.11 -3.62
CA MET A 128 0.78 -1.48 -2.70
C MET A 128 1.26 -0.28 -1.89
N GLY A 129 1.52 -0.50 -0.61
CA GLY A 129 2.15 0.51 0.25
C GLY A 129 3.60 0.74 -0.16
N ARG A 130 4.12 1.94 0.12
CA ARG A 130 5.57 2.19 -0.02
C ARG A 130 6.34 1.28 0.93
N GLY A 131 7.31 0.56 0.36
CA GLY A 131 8.07 -0.45 1.11
C GLY A 131 7.34 -1.77 1.33
N ALA A 132 6.15 -1.95 0.73
CA ALA A 132 5.48 -3.24 0.70
C ALA A 132 6.11 -4.17 -0.34
N PHE A 133 5.94 -5.47 -0.10
CA PHE A 133 6.47 -6.54 -0.95
C PHE A 133 5.41 -7.60 -1.25
N LEU A 134 5.49 -8.14 -2.46
CA LEU A 134 5.00 -9.47 -2.77
C LEU A 134 6.15 -10.46 -2.63
N MET A 135 5.84 -11.70 -2.29
CA MET A 135 6.77 -12.81 -2.43
C MET A 135 6.05 -13.96 -3.12
N ILE A 136 6.64 -14.50 -4.18
CA ILE A 136 6.12 -15.62 -4.94
C ILE A 136 7.12 -16.77 -4.92
N HIS A 137 6.62 -17.99 -4.75
CA HIS A 137 7.43 -19.20 -4.76
C HIS A 137 6.56 -20.42 -5.08
N ASN A 138 7.20 -21.56 -5.35
CA ASN A 138 6.51 -22.82 -5.59
C ASN A 138 5.70 -23.32 -4.39
N ALA A 139 4.70 -24.15 -4.66
CA ALA A 139 4.02 -24.87 -3.60
C ALA A 139 5.02 -25.80 -2.90
N TRP A 140 5.01 -25.79 -1.57
CA TRP A 140 5.91 -26.62 -0.78
C TRP A 140 5.11 -27.57 0.12
N THR A 141 5.75 -28.68 0.48
CA THR A 141 5.21 -29.63 1.43
C THR A 141 6.33 -30.24 2.26
N CYS A 142 5.99 -30.81 3.41
CA CYS A 142 6.91 -31.60 4.21
C CYS A 142 6.63 -33.09 3.96
N CYS A 143 7.64 -33.83 3.47
CA CYS A 143 7.53 -35.26 3.23
C CYS A 143 8.79 -35.99 3.71
N CYS A 144 8.65 -37.28 4.01
CA CYS A 144 9.77 -38.16 4.33
C CYS A 144 9.57 -39.52 3.66
N GLY A 145 10.65 -40.11 3.15
CA GLY A 145 10.58 -41.35 2.39
C GLY A 145 11.90 -41.66 1.69
N ASN A 146 11.90 -42.71 0.88
CA ASN A 146 13.03 -43.06 0.04
C ASN A 146 13.07 -42.18 -1.23
N LYS A 147 14.11 -42.35 -2.06
CA LYS A 147 14.31 -41.59 -3.31
C LYS A 147 13.06 -41.56 -4.21
N ASN A 148 12.38 -42.69 -4.38
CA ASN A 148 11.22 -42.77 -5.27
C ASN A 148 10.01 -42.03 -4.68
N ASP A 149 9.84 -42.06 -3.35
CA ASP A 149 8.78 -41.32 -2.67
C ASP A 149 8.97 -39.81 -2.85
N LEU A 150 10.20 -39.32 -2.69
CA LEU A 150 10.53 -37.89 -2.84
C LEU A 150 10.35 -37.40 -4.29
N ILE A 151 10.71 -38.21 -5.29
CA ILE A 151 10.46 -37.91 -6.71
C ILE A 151 8.96 -37.84 -6.98
N ALA A 152 8.18 -38.81 -6.47
CA ALA A 152 6.73 -38.82 -6.64
C ALA A 152 6.06 -37.61 -6.00
N VAL A 153 6.53 -37.14 -4.84
CA VAL A 153 6.03 -35.91 -4.21
C VAL A 153 6.37 -34.67 -5.05
N ALA A 154 7.59 -34.57 -5.57
CA ALA A 154 7.97 -33.47 -6.46
C ALA A 154 7.10 -33.43 -7.73
N GLU A 155 6.86 -34.58 -8.35
CA GLU A 155 5.95 -34.69 -9.51
C GLU A 155 4.50 -34.33 -9.15
N ALA A 156 4.05 -34.66 -7.93
CA ALA A 156 2.72 -34.32 -7.44
C ALA A 156 2.53 -32.83 -7.13
N LEU A 157 3.61 -32.07 -6.88
CA LEU A 157 3.54 -30.63 -6.66
C LEU A 157 3.38 -29.83 -7.96
N LYS A 158 3.93 -30.35 -9.06
CA LYS A 158 3.91 -29.69 -10.38
C LYS A 158 2.54 -29.12 -10.80
N PRO A 159 1.41 -29.84 -10.73
CA PRO A 159 0.12 -29.27 -11.14
C PRO A 159 -0.32 -28.08 -10.28
N PHE A 160 0.12 -27.99 -9.02
CA PHE A 160 -0.15 -26.83 -8.18
C PHE A 160 0.70 -25.65 -8.65
N ASP A 161 1.99 -25.86 -8.89
CA ASP A 161 2.90 -24.81 -9.41
C ASP A 161 2.41 -24.27 -10.77
N ASP A 162 1.97 -25.16 -11.66
CA ASP A 162 1.38 -24.79 -12.95
C ASP A 162 0.13 -23.90 -12.76
N SER A 163 -0.71 -24.20 -11.76
CA SER A 163 -1.90 -23.41 -11.43
C SER A 163 -1.55 -22.05 -10.84
N LEU A 164 -0.55 -21.96 -9.96
CA LEU A 164 -0.11 -20.69 -9.40
C LEU A 164 0.53 -19.80 -10.47
N THR A 165 1.36 -20.41 -11.32
CA THR A 165 2.00 -19.76 -12.48
C THR A 165 0.96 -19.18 -13.42
N ASP A 166 -0.14 -19.90 -13.68
CA ASP A 166 -1.24 -19.43 -14.52
C ASP A 166 -1.89 -18.15 -13.97
N ILE A 167 -2.12 -18.09 -12.66
CA ILE A 167 -2.70 -16.91 -12.00
C ILE A 167 -1.80 -15.69 -12.17
N TYR A 168 -0.51 -15.80 -11.85
CA TYR A 168 0.43 -14.69 -11.97
C TYR A 168 0.63 -14.27 -13.44
N SER A 169 0.77 -15.23 -14.34
CA SER A 169 0.93 -14.96 -15.78
C SER A 169 -0.30 -14.24 -16.34
N THR A 170 -1.50 -14.68 -15.96
CA THR A 170 -2.75 -14.03 -16.36
C THR A 170 -2.84 -12.60 -15.83
N ARG A 171 -2.42 -12.37 -14.59
CA ARG A 171 -2.47 -11.04 -13.97
C ARG A 171 -1.46 -10.06 -14.58
N THR A 172 -0.23 -10.52 -14.78
CA THR A 172 0.90 -9.66 -15.16
C THR A 172 1.08 -9.53 -16.68
N GLY A 173 0.59 -10.51 -17.45
CA GLY A 173 0.92 -10.66 -18.87
C GLY A 173 2.33 -11.19 -19.14
N ILE A 174 3.11 -11.49 -18.10
CA ILE A 174 4.42 -12.15 -18.22
C ILE A 174 4.20 -13.61 -18.62
N ASP A 175 5.06 -14.14 -19.49
CA ASP A 175 4.94 -15.52 -19.93
C ASP A 175 5.13 -16.51 -18.77
N LYS A 176 4.42 -17.65 -18.86
CA LYS A 176 4.43 -18.67 -17.79
C LYS A 176 5.83 -19.19 -17.47
N ALA A 177 6.75 -19.28 -18.43
CA ALA A 177 8.09 -19.80 -18.16
C ALA A 177 8.91 -18.81 -17.32
N THR A 178 8.79 -17.51 -17.61
CA THR A 178 9.40 -16.47 -16.77
C THR A 178 8.83 -16.45 -15.36
N ILE A 179 7.50 -16.54 -15.21
CA ILE A 179 6.87 -16.63 -13.89
C ILE A 179 7.33 -17.89 -13.13
N ALA A 180 7.40 -19.04 -13.80
CA ALA A 180 7.87 -20.28 -13.19
C ALA A 180 9.30 -20.14 -12.66
N ASN A 181 10.20 -19.52 -13.44
CA ASN A 181 11.56 -19.23 -12.97
C ASN A 181 11.56 -18.29 -11.75
N MET A 182 10.71 -17.26 -11.74
CA MET A 182 10.59 -16.37 -10.57
C MET A 182 10.09 -17.12 -9.32
N MET A 183 9.21 -18.11 -9.50
CA MET A 183 8.73 -18.95 -8.40
C MET A 183 9.81 -19.95 -7.93
N ASP A 184 10.60 -20.50 -8.84
CA ASP A 184 11.76 -21.34 -8.51
C ASP A 184 12.79 -20.58 -7.65
N ASP A 185 12.98 -19.28 -7.92
CA ASP A 185 13.94 -18.40 -7.25
C ASP A 185 13.44 -17.80 -5.91
N GLU A 186 12.21 -18.11 -5.48
CA GLU A 186 11.55 -17.47 -4.33
C GLU A 186 11.61 -15.93 -4.38
N THR A 187 11.06 -15.36 -5.46
CA THR A 187 11.25 -13.94 -5.75
C THR A 187 10.46 -13.02 -4.83
N PHE A 188 11.16 -12.05 -4.22
CA PHE A 188 10.56 -10.90 -3.55
C PHE A 188 10.45 -9.71 -4.51
N ILE A 189 9.24 -9.16 -4.65
CA ILE A 189 8.91 -8.10 -5.59
C ILE A 189 8.48 -6.88 -4.78
N ASN A 190 9.27 -5.81 -4.82
CA ASN A 190 8.92 -4.57 -4.14
C ASN A 190 7.79 -3.81 -4.89
N HIS A 191 7.14 -2.87 -4.22
CA HIS A 191 6.09 -2.02 -4.80
C HIS A 191 6.42 -1.40 -6.18
N THR A 192 7.64 -0.92 -6.42
CA THR A 192 8.04 -0.32 -7.70
C THR A 192 8.10 -1.36 -8.83
N ASP A 193 8.71 -2.50 -8.54
CA ASP A 193 8.83 -3.60 -9.48
C ASP A 193 7.47 -4.23 -9.76
N ALA A 194 6.61 -4.35 -8.73
CA ALA A 194 5.26 -4.87 -8.86
C ALA A 194 4.40 -4.01 -9.80
N LEU A 195 4.50 -2.68 -9.72
CA LEU A 195 3.85 -1.76 -10.65
C LEU A 195 4.40 -1.90 -12.08
N THR A 196 5.72 -2.01 -12.21
CA THR A 196 6.39 -2.12 -13.52
C THR A 196 6.07 -3.44 -14.22
N GLN A 197 5.95 -4.52 -13.44
CA GLN A 197 5.74 -5.88 -13.92
C GLN A 197 4.26 -6.29 -13.98
N GLY A 198 3.33 -5.41 -13.59
CA GLY A 198 1.88 -5.67 -13.67
C GLY A 198 1.28 -6.49 -12.52
N PHE A 199 2.05 -6.74 -11.45
CA PHE A 199 1.51 -7.36 -10.23
C PHE A 199 0.63 -6.40 -9.43
N ALA A 200 0.83 -5.09 -9.58
CA ALA A 200 0.05 -4.03 -8.94
C ALA A 200 -0.34 -2.94 -9.95
N ASP A 201 -1.42 -2.21 -9.67
CA ASP A 201 -1.92 -1.10 -10.48
C ASP A 201 -1.53 0.27 -9.93
N GLY A 202 -1.37 0.39 -8.60
CA GLY A 202 -1.11 1.67 -7.94
C GLY A 202 -0.43 1.59 -6.59
N LEU A 203 -0.17 2.77 -6.01
CA LEU A 203 0.20 2.91 -4.61
C LEU A 203 -1.04 3.12 -3.76
N LEU A 204 -0.95 2.80 -2.47
CA LEU A 204 -1.98 3.20 -1.51
C LEU A 204 -2.18 4.73 -1.56
N THR A 205 -3.42 5.19 -1.36
CA THR A 205 -3.78 6.62 -1.47
C THR A 205 -2.89 7.54 -0.63
N ALA A 206 -2.50 7.10 0.57
CA ALA A 206 -1.62 7.88 1.46
C ALA A 206 -0.17 8.00 0.94
N ASP A 207 0.25 7.10 0.06
CA ASP A 207 1.60 7.00 -0.50
C ASP A 207 1.72 7.62 -1.90
N VAL A 208 0.58 7.96 -2.52
CA VAL A 208 0.54 8.81 -3.70
C VAL A 208 1.06 10.17 -3.29
N ILE A 209 2.32 10.47 -3.65
CA ILE A 209 2.87 11.80 -3.50
C ILE A 209 2.20 12.62 -4.60
N ASP A 210 1.19 13.38 -4.23
CA ASP A 210 0.66 14.43 -5.09
C ASP A 210 1.73 15.52 -5.21
N ASP A 211 2.51 15.48 -6.29
CA ASP A 211 3.36 16.59 -6.71
C ASP A 211 2.57 17.79 -7.26
N GLY A 212 1.23 17.69 -7.19
CA GLY A 212 0.20 18.62 -7.63
C GLY A 212 -0.42 19.45 -6.51
N ASN A 213 0.42 20.12 -5.72
CA ASN A 213 0.03 21.50 -5.42
C ASN A 213 0.50 22.38 -6.57
N ASP A 214 -0.16 22.31 -7.73
CA ASP A 214 -0.05 23.28 -8.84
C ASP A 214 -0.56 24.68 -8.42
N SER A 215 -0.49 25.00 -7.12
CA SER A 215 -0.43 26.37 -6.65
C SER A 215 0.54 27.16 -7.54
N PRO A 216 0.19 28.40 -7.92
CA PRO A 216 1.10 29.28 -8.67
C PRO A 216 2.49 29.33 -8.06
N GLN A 217 2.61 29.20 -6.73
CA GLN A 217 3.88 29.21 -6.00
C GLN A 217 4.75 27.97 -6.25
N ALA A 218 4.18 26.77 -6.40
CA ALA A 218 4.95 25.56 -6.70
C ALA A 218 5.41 25.52 -8.16
N ALA A 219 4.56 25.96 -9.09
CA ALA A 219 4.94 26.15 -10.49
C ALA A 219 6.13 27.11 -10.62
N MET A 220 6.11 28.22 -9.86
CA MET A 220 7.20 29.20 -9.85
C MET A 220 8.49 28.66 -9.21
N ARG A 221 8.39 27.80 -8.20
CA ARG A 221 9.57 27.11 -7.63
C ARG A 221 10.18 26.12 -8.62
N LYS A 222 9.34 25.36 -9.34
CA LYS A 222 9.78 24.47 -10.44
C LYS A 222 10.47 25.29 -11.54
N LEU A 223 9.92 26.45 -11.92
CA LEU A 223 10.52 27.35 -12.90
C LEU A 223 11.88 27.94 -12.45
N ASP A 224 12.00 28.40 -11.20
CA ASP A 224 13.28 28.89 -10.66
C ASP A 224 14.35 27.79 -10.65
N ALA A 225 13.96 26.56 -10.29
CA ALA A 225 14.86 25.41 -10.27
C ALA A 225 15.37 25.04 -11.68
N LEU A 226 14.51 25.09 -12.70
CA LEU A 226 14.89 24.87 -14.10
C LEU A 226 15.84 25.95 -14.61
N LEU A 227 15.55 27.22 -14.34
CA LEU A 227 16.42 28.34 -14.71
C LEU A 227 17.78 28.26 -13.99
N ALA A 228 17.80 27.82 -12.73
CA ALA A 228 19.03 27.62 -11.97
C ALA A 228 19.89 26.49 -12.57
N LYS A 229 19.26 25.40 -13.01
CA LYS A 229 19.93 24.28 -13.69
C LYS A 229 20.55 24.70 -15.04
N SER A 230 19.94 25.69 -15.70
CA SER A 230 20.48 26.34 -16.90
C SER A 230 21.54 27.42 -16.61
N HIS A 231 22.07 27.46 -15.39
CA HIS A 231 23.12 28.42 -14.95
C HIS A 231 22.70 29.90 -15.05
N VAL A 232 21.40 30.20 -15.07
CA VAL A 232 20.93 31.59 -15.06
C VAL A 232 21.23 32.21 -13.68
N PRO A 233 21.88 33.39 -13.61
CA PRO A 233 22.18 34.05 -12.34
C PRO A 233 20.91 34.34 -11.53
N ARG A 234 20.98 34.16 -10.20
CA ARG A 234 19.82 34.29 -9.29
C ARG A 234 19.08 35.64 -9.42
N ALA A 235 19.80 36.72 -9.69
CA ALA A 235 19.21 38.04 -9.92
C ALA A 235 18.31 38.06 -11.16
N GLU A 236 18.76 37.42 -12.25
CA GLU A 236 18.01 37.34 -13.50
C GLU A 236 16.82 36.39 -13.40
N ARG A 237 16.96 35.27 -12.67
CA ARG A 237 15.82 34.38 -12.39
C ARG A 237 14.71 35.09 -11.64
N ARG A 238 15.04 35.84 -10.58
CA ARG A 238 14.08 36.65 -9.82
C ARG A 238 13.43 37.74 -10.66
N ARG A 239 14.19 38.37 -11.56
CA ARG A 239 13.66 39.36 -12.49
C ARG A 239 12.63 38.74 -13.44
N LEU A 240 12.96 37.62 -14.08
CA LEU A 240 12.05 36.89 -14.98
C LEU A 240 10.78 36.44 -14.25
N ILE A 241 10.95 35.86 -13.06
CA ILE A 241 9.85 35.41 -12.20
C ILE A 241 8.93 36.57 -11.78
N ASN A 242 9.50 37.74 -11.44
CA ASN A 242 8.71 38.91 -11.07
C ASN A 242 7.99 39.54 -12.26
N ALA A 243 8.62 39.51 -13.45
CA ALA A 243 8.00 39.99 -14.69
C ALA A 243 6.77 39.14 -15.08
N LEU A 244 6.85 37.82 -14.90
CA LEU A 244 5.73 36.87 -15.08
C LEU A 244 4.54 37.17 -14.16
N ASN A 245 4.78 37.62 -12.93
CA ASN A 245 3.73 37.88 -11.95
C ASN A 245 3.04 39.26 -12.08
N GLY A 246 3.33 40.03 -13.15
CA GLY A 246 2.67 41.31 -13.44
C GLY A 246 2.84 42.42 -12.39
N SER A 247 3.62 42.17 -11.33
CA SER A 247 3.85 43.14 -10.26
C SER A 247 5.11 43.95 -10.57
N THR A 248 4.93 45.07 -11.28
CA THR A 248 5.95 46.12 -11.33
C THR A 248 6.36 46.51 -9.91
N PRO A 249 7.65 46.43 -9.54
CA PRO A 249 8.14 47.01 -8.29
C PRO A 249 7.85 48.52 -8.29
N GLY A 250 7.30 48.99 -7.17
CA GLY A 250 6.61 50.27 -7.06
C GLY A 250 7.35 51.47 -7.63
N ALA A 251 6.62 52.22 -8.45
CA ALA A 251 6.76 53.66 -8.59
C ALA A 251 5.34 54.26 -8.58
N THR A 252 4.75 54.40 -7.40
CA THR A 252 3.52 55.21 -7.22
C THR A 252 3.82 56.30 -6.21
N THR A 253 3.78 57.56 -6.66
CA THR A 253 3.94 58.78 -5.86
C THR A 253 2.70 59.12 -5.01
N HIS A 254 1.78 58.17 -4.79
CA HIS A 254 0.53 58.42 -4.07
C HIS A 254 0.22 57.32 -3.05
N HIS A 255 0.11 57.74 -1.79
CA HIS A 255 -0.30 56.92 -0.65
C HIS A 255 -1.83 56.88 -0.56
N ASN A 256 -2.48 55.95 -1.26
CA ASN A 256 -3.73 55.31 -0.84
C ASN A 256 -4.28 54.42 -1.97
N GLY A 257 -4.05 53.12 -1.86
CA GLY A 257 -4.68 52.13 -2.73
C GLY A 257 -4.30 50.72 -2.28
N THR A 258 -5.27 49.96 -1.80
CA THR A 258 -5.11 48.53 -1.45
C THR A 258 -5.11 47.72 -2.76
N PRO A 259 -4.16 46.80 -3.01
CA PRO A 259 -4.14 46.04 -4.26
C PRO A 259 -5.19 44.91 -4.22
N GLY A 260 -6.15 44.95 -5.12
CA GLY A 260 -7.04 43.83 -5.42
C GLY A 260 -6.40 42.89 -6.45
N ALA A 261 -6.38 41.60 -6.16
CA ALA A 261 -6.06 40.55 -7.13
C ALA A 261 -7.13 40.54 -8.23
N ALA A 262 -6.73 40.61 -9.49
CA ALA A 262 -7.62 40.38 -10.62
C ALA A 262 -7.29 38.99 -11.20
N ASP A 263 -8.29 38.12 -11.23
CA ASP A 263 -8.23 36.73 -11.71
C ASP A 263 -8.29 36.60 -13.25
N GLU A 264 -8.06 37.69 -13.99
CA GLU A 264 -8.09 37.67 -15.46
C GLU A 264 -6.70 37.92 -16.05
N VAL A 265 -6.22 36.92 -16.79
CA VAL A 265 -4.93 36.99 -17.51
C VAL A 265 -5.02 38.03 -18.61
N ASN A 266 -4.23 39.10 -18.49
CA ASN A 266 -4.21 40.18 -19.46
C ASN A 266 -3.70 39.68 -20.83
N PRO A 267 -4.51 39.75 -21.90
CA PRO A 267 -4.16 39.23 -23.23
C PRO A 267 -2.96 39.94 -23.87
N ALA A 268 -2.63 41.16 -23.44
CA ALA A 268 -1.41 41.85 -23.90
C ALA A 268 -0.14 41.19 -23.34
N VAL A 269 -0.18 40.71 -22.09
CA VAL A 269 0.94 40.04 -21.42
C VAL A 269 1.18 38.66 -22.02
N LEU A 270 0.12 37.92 -22.36
CA LEU A 270 0.19 36.65 -23.11
C LEU A 270 0.91 36.82 -24.46
N ASN A 271 0.56 37.87 -25.21
CA ASN A 271 1.17 38.16 -26.51
C ASN A 271 2.65 38.54 -26.41
N GLU A 272 3.06 39.25 -25.35
CA GLU A 272 4.48 39.53 -25.10
C GLU A 272 5.24 38.27 -24.68
N LEU A 273 4.61 37.38 -23.92
CA LEU A 273 5.20 36.12 -23.50
C LEU A 273 5.42 35.17 -24.69
N GLU A 274 4.45 35.06 -25.60
CA GLU A 274 4.58 34.27 -26.84
C GLU A 274 5.71 34.82 -27.73
N LYS A 275 5.85 36.14 -27.84
CA LYS A 275 6.97 36.75 -28.59
C LYS A 275 8.32 36.46 -27.94
N ALA A 276 8.40 36.52 -26.61
CA ALA A 276 9.63 36.23 -25.88
C ALA A 276 10.03 34.76 -26.02
N VAL A 277 9.07 33.83 -25.89
CA VAL A 277 9.32 32.39 -26.05
C VAL A 277 9.79 32.06 -27.48
N ASN A 278 9.14 32.63 -28.49
CA ASN A 278 9.51 32.43 -29.89
C ASN A 278 10.89 33.01 -30.26
N ALA A 279 11.39 33.99 -29.49
CA ALA A 279 12.74 34.53 -29.68
C ALA A 279 13.85 33.61 -29.14
N PHE A 280 13.51 32.63 -28.28
CA PHE A 280 14.46 31.68 -27.69
C PHE A 280 14.46 30.30 -28.37
N THR A 281 13.48 30.00 -29.23
CA THR A 281 13.51 28.81 -30.10
C THR A 281 14.44 29.05 -31.30
N PRO A 282 15.50 28.25 -31.49
CA PRO A 282 16.31 28.34 -32.71
C PRO A 282 15.44 27.97 -33.92
N LYS A 283 15.46 28.81 -34.96
CA LYS A 283 14.83 28.49 -36.24
C LYS A 283 15.50 27.22 -36.79
N ILE A 284 14.75 26.12 -36.81
CA ILE A 284 15.14 24.92 -37.54
C ILE A 284 15.09 25.29 -39.03
N ILE A 285 16.26 25.27 -39.67
CA ILE A 285 16.40 25.16 -41.13
C ILE A 285 16.53 23.68 -41.43
#